data_AF-B5A4F2-F1
#
_entry.id   AF-B5A4F2-F1
#
_cell.length_a   1.000
_cell.length_b   1.000
_cell.length_c   1.000
_cell.angle_alpha   90.00
_cell.angle_beta   90.00
_cell.angle_gamma   90.00
#
_symmetry.space_group_name_H-M   'P 1'
#
loop_
_entity.id
_entity.type
_entity.pdbx_description
1 polymer ?
#
loop_
_entity_poly.entity_id
_entity_poly.type
_entity_poly.pdbx_seq_one_letter_code
_entity_poly.pdbx_strand_id
1 'polypeptide(L)'
;MLSKNTKFSIYNSLKIKIDSIRLQNLVTYYDISEVDTILKKNRIIFCTGEINDLVSNTIVNHLVYFSSLSDKDAIKFIINSPGGNISSGLAIYDAITISKLTLNTYSIGISASIGCFLLCIGSPNRRFSFPNSRIMIHQPFGGIQGTPIDIEIQTKELIIQRSNLNYLIACHTNNSIEKIEKDTDFEKYFTPHEALRYGIIDKILIKKNKTIKKLNCIDSLYYPKAENINWPSIKKISQT
;
A
#
# COMPACT_ATOMS: atom_id res chain seq x y z
N MET A 1 -18.36 -53.69 16.08
CA MET A 1 -17.96 -52.91 17.28
C MET A 1 -16.43 -52.81 17.29
N LEU A 2 -15.85 -51.61 17.17
CA LEU A 2 -14.38 -51.45 17.28
C LEU A 2 -13.91 -51.86 18.68
N SER A 3 -12.82 -52.63 18.76
CA SER A 3 -12.25 -53.12 20.02
C SER A 3 -11.90 -51.97 20.98
N LYS A 4 -11.98 -52.20 22.29
CA LYS A 4 -11.67 -51.18 23.32
C LYS A 4 -10.27 -50.56 23.11
N ASN A 5 -9.29 -51.35 22.67
CA ASN A 5 -7.93 -50.88 22.40
C ASN A 5 -7.85 -49.94 21.19
N THR A 6 -8.64 -50.20 20.14
CA THR A 6 -8.69 -49.34 18.95
C THR A 6 -9.32 -47.98 19.26
N LYS A 7 -10.38 -47.95 20.09
CA LYS A 7 -11.03 -46.69 20.51
C LYS A 7 -10.12 -45.80 21.35
N PHE A 8 -9.32 -46.40 22.24
CA PHE A 8 -8.38 -45.66 23.10
C PHE A 8 -7.23 -45.04 22.29
N SER A 9 -6.70 -45.77 21.30
CA SER A 9 -5.65 -45.27 20.40
C SER A 9 -6.14 -44.08 19.56
N ILE A 10 -7.36 -44.15 19.02
CA ILE A 10 -7.96 -43.06 18.23
C ILE A 10 -8.18 -41.81 19.11
N TYR A 11 -8.67 -41.99 20.34
CA TYR A 11 -8.87 -40.87 21.27
C TYR A 11 -7.55 -40.15 21.61
N ASN A 12 -6.49 -40.89 21.90
CA ASN A 12 -5.18 -40.29 22.20
C ASN A 12 -4.58 -39.57 20.98
N SER A 13 -4.72 -40.13 19.77
CA SER A 13 -4.27 -39.48 18.54
C SER A 13 -5.02 -38.17 18.26
N LEU A 14 -6.34 -38.16 18.44
CA LEU A 14 -7.16 -36.95 18.30
C LEU A 14 -6.81 -35.90 19.35
N LYS A 15 -6.61 -36.31 20.61
CA LYS A 15 -6.24 -35.40 21.70
C LYS A 15 -4.87 -34.74 21.45
N ILE A 16 -3.86 -35.51 21.04
CA ILE A 16 -2.54 -34.98 20.67
C ILE A 16 -2.66 -33.98 19.52
N LYS A 17 -3.51 -34.25 18.52
CA LYS A 17 -3.72 -33.36 17.37
C LYS A 17 -4.45 -32.07 17.75
N ILE A 18 -5.41 -32.14 18.68
CA ILE A 18 -6.10 -30.95 19.20
C ILE A 18 -5.15 -30.10 20.05
N ASP A 19 -4.35 -30.73 20.92
CA ASP A 19 -3.39 -30.04 21.76
C ASP A 19 -2.27 -29.39 20.94
N SER A 20 -1.81 -30.04 19.85
CA SER A 20 -0.82 -29.46 18.95
C SER A 20 -1.36 -28.26 18.15
N ILE A 21 -2.60 -28.32 17.66
CA ILE A 21 -3.27 -27.18 17.01
C ILE A 21 -3.44 -26.03 18.00
N ARG A 22 -3.85 -26.32 19.23
CA ARG A 22 -4.02 -25.30 20.28
C ARG A 22 -2.69 -24.63 20.65
N LEU A 23 -1.61 -25.39 20.76
CA LEU A 23 -0.28 -24.86 21.01
C LEU A 23 0.26 -24.05 19.83
N GLN A 24 0.06 -24.51 18.59
CA GLN A 24 0.43 -23.74 17.38
C GLN A 24 -0.30 -22.41 17.31
N ASN A 25 -1.60 -22.39 17.62
CA ASN A 25 -2.42 -21.17 17.66
C ASN A 25 -2.00 -20.23 18.81
N LEU A 26 -1.61 -20.78 19.97
CA LEU A 26 -1.12 -19.97 21.09
C LEU A 26 0.25 -19.36 20.78
N VAL A 27 1.20 -20.13 20.24
CA VAL A 27 2.53 -19.64 19.87
C VAL A 27 2.43 -18.57 18.78
N THR A 28 1.64 -18.79 17.73
CA THR A 28 1.41 -17.77 16.69
C THR A 28 0.73 -16.52 17.26
N TYR A 29 -0.23 -16.65 18.18
CA TYR A 29 -0.87 -15.49 18.81
C TYR A 29 0.09 -14.66 19.69
N TYR A 30 0.94 -15.31 20.48
CA TYR A 30 1.95 -14.62 21.30
C TYR A 30 3.00 -13.91 20.42
N ASP A 31 3.50 -14.56 19.36
CA ASP A 31 4.49 -13.96 18.45
C ASP A 31 3.92 -12.74 17.68
N ILE A 32 2.66 -12.82 17.23
CA ILE A 32 2.00 -11.71 16.54
C ILE A 32 1.80 -10.51 17.50
N SER A 33 1.53 -10.78 18.78
CA SER A 33 1.33 -9.72 19.79
C SER A 33 2.63 -8.97 20.12
N GLU A 34 3.77 -9.66 20.14
CA GLU A 34 5.07 -9.05 20.42
C GLU A 34 5.57 -8.21 19.25
N VAL A 35 5.43 -8.72 18.01
CA VAL A 35 5.76 -7.96 16.79
C VAL A 35 4.92 -6.69 16.69
N ASP A 36 3.60 -6.79 16.86
CA ASP A 36 2.71 -5.62 16.81
C ASP A 36 3.05 -4.59 17.89
N THR A 37 3.39 -5.05 19.10
CA THR A 37 3.88 -4.19 20.19
C THR A 37 5.17 -3.46 19.80
N ILE A 38 6.13 -4.16 19.20
CA ILE A 38 7.39 -3.56 18.71
C ILE A 38 7.10 -2.53 17.62
N LEU A 39 6.23 -2.83 16.66
CA LEU A 39 5.87 -1.91 15.58
C LEU A 39 5.21 -0.65 16.12
N LYS A 40 4.27 -0.79 17.07
CA LYS A 40 3.61 0.34 17.74
C LYS A 40 4.60 1.20 18.52
N LYS A 41 5.49 0.60 19.31
CA LYS A 41 6.56 1.32 20.02
C LYS A 41 7.46 2.11 19.07
N ASN A 42 7.69 1.60 17.86
CA ASN A 42 8.51 2.25 16.84
C ASN A 42 7.73 3.16 15.87
N ARG A 43 6.42 3.36 16.11
CA ARG A 43 5.48 4.15 15.29
C ARG A 43 5.47 3.70 13.82
N ILE A 44 5.48 2.38 13.60
CA ILE A 44 5.44 1.77 12.27
C ILE A 44 4.03 1.26 11.99
N ILE A 45 3.50 1.60 10.82
CA ILE A 45 2.24 1.07 10.29
C ILE A 45 2.54 0.42 8.94
N PHE A 46 2.13 -0.83 8.77
CA PHE A 46 2.13 -1.49 7.47
C PHE A 46 0.75 -1.40 6.81
N CYS A 47 0.72 -1.01 5.55
CA CYS A 47 -0.42 -1.12 4.65
C CYS A 47 -0.05 -2.12 3.55
N THR A 48 -0.39 -3.39 3.77
CA THR A 48 0.00 -4.51 2.91
C THR A 48 -1.21 -5.24 2.38
N GLY A 49 -1.20 -5.58 1.09
CA GLY A 49 -2.33 -6.24 0.44
C GLY A 49 -3.46 -5.27 0.10
N GLU A 50 -4.64 -5.81 -0.18
CA GLU A 50 -5.81 -5.03 -0.56
C GLU A 50 -6.31 -4.16 0.60
N ILE A 51 -6.62 -2.90 0.31
CA ILE A 51 -7.19 -1.95 1.26
C ILE A 51 -8.70 -2.16 1.33
N ASN A 52 -9.16 -2.67 2.46
CA ASN A 52 -10.57 -2.86 2.77
C ASN A 52 -10.89 -2.32 4.18
N ASP A 53 -12.13 -2.47 4.63
CA ASP A 53 -12.57 -1.92 5.91
C ASP A 53 -11.82 -2.48 7.11
N LEU A 54 -11.40 -3.76 7.07
CA LEU A 54 -10.61 -4.35 8.14
C LEU A 54 -9.23 -3.70 8.24
N VAL A 55 -8.53 -3.60 7.11
CA VAL A 55 -7.19 -2.96 7.03
C VAL A 55 -7.29 -1.48 7.43
N SER A 56 -8.30 -0.78 6.92
CA SER A 56 -8.55 0.62 7.24
C SER A 56 -8.80 0.82 8.73
N ASN A 57 -9.68 0.02 9.34
CA ASN A 57 -9.96 0.10 10.76
C ASN A 57 -8.70 -0.13 11.62
N THR A 58 -7.86 -1.12 11.27
CA THR A 58 -6.58 -1.34 11.96
C THR A 58 -5.66 -0.12 11.86
N ILE A 59 -5.50 0.45 10.68
CA ILE A 59 -4.65 1.63 10.45
C ILE A 59 -5.19 2.84 11.22
N VAL A 60 -6.50 3.11 11.14
CA VAL A 60 -7.14 4.22 11.86
C VAL A 60 -6.97 4.07 13.37
N ASN A 61 -7.16 2.86 13.92
CA ASN A 61 -6.93 2.60 15.33
C ASN A 61 -5.47 2.87 15.75
N HIS A 62 -4.49 2.52 14.91
CA HIS A 62 -3.09 2.85 15.17
C HIS A 62 -2.84 4.37 15.15
N LEU A 63 -3.44 5.10 14.21
CA LEU A 63 -3.31 6.55 14.13
C LEU A 63 -3.92 7.24 15.35
N VAL A 64 -5.12 6.82 15.77
CA VAL A 64 -5.78 7.34 16.98
C VAL A 64 -4.92 7.04 18.21
N TYR A 65 -4.40 5.82 18.34
CA TYR A 65 -3.47 5.46 19.42
C TYR A 65 -2.21 6.33 19.41
N PHE A 66 -1.58 6.55 18.25
CA PHE A 66 -0.39 7.39 18.16
C PHE A 66 -0.65 8.88 18.41
N SER A 67 -1.89 9.34 18.20
CA SER A 67 -2.31 10.71 18.48
C SER A 67 -2.57 10.96 19.98
N SER A 68 -2.93 9.92 20.74
CA SER A 68 -3.12 10.03 22.20
C SER A 68 -1.82 9.99 22.98
N LEU A 69 -0.75 9.44 22.37
CA LEU A 69 0.60 9.49 22.91
C LEU A 69 1.20 10.89 22.67
N SER A 70 1.78 11.47 23.73
CA SER A 70 2.66 12.64 23.61
C SER A 70 3.90 12.22 22.83
N ASP A 71 4.00 12.53 21.53
CA ASP A 71 5.30 12.41 20.86
C ASP A 71 5.51 13.22 19.58
N LYS A 72 6.76 13.70 19.46
CA LYS A 72 7.29 14.55 18.37
C LYS A 72 7.70 13.74 17.13
N ASP A 73 7.77 12.42 17.24
CA ASP A 73 8.36 11.56 16.22
C ASP A 73 7.38 11.17 15.10
N ALA A 74 7.92 11.15 13.89
CA ALA A 74 7.15 10.83 12.69
C ALA A 74 6.74 9.36 12.63
N ILE A 75 5.51 9.10 12.18
CA ILE A 75 5.02 7.77 11.85
C ILE A 75 5.70 7.29 10.58
N LYS A 76 6.09 6.01 10.57
CA LYS A 76 6.61 5.33 9.38
C LYS A 76 5.48 4.50 8.77
N PHE A 77 4.90 4.99 7.68
CA PHE A 77 3.82 4.32 6.98
C PHE A 77 4.34 3.59 5.74
N ILE A 78 4.39 2.28 5.82
CA ILE A 78 5.03 1.41 4.82
C ILE A 78 3.94 0.76 3.96
N ILE A 79 3.96 1.03 2.66
CA ILE A 79 2.89 0.68 1.72
C ILE A 79 3.41 -0.35 0.71
N ASN A 80 2.73 -1.51 0.70
CA ASN A 80 2.83 -2.56 -0.33
C ASN A 80 1.41 -3.02 -0.69
N SER A 81 0.69 -2.22 -1.45
CA SER A 81 -0.73 -2.42 -1.73
C SER A 81 -1.05 -2.21 -3.21
N PRO A 82 -1.83 -3.12 -3.83
CA PRO A 82 -2.41 -2.89 -5.16
C PRO A 82 -3.55 -1.86 -5.14
N GLY A 83 -3.95 -1.36 -3.97
CA GLY A 83 -5.12 -0.53 -3.77
C GLY A 83 -6.27 -1.31 -3.15
N GLY A 84 -7.51 -0.89 -3.40
CA GLY A 84 -8.71 -1.48 -2.82
C GLY A 84 -9.86 -0.47 -2.78
N ASN A 85 -10.70 -0.58 -1.76
CA ASN A 85 -11.87 0.27 -1.58
C ASN A 85 -11.48 1.74 -1.33
N ILE A 86 -12.12 2.63 -2.09
CA ILE A 86 -11.87 4.08 -2.05
C ILE A 86 -12.27 4.68 -0.70
N SER A 87 -13.45 4.36 -0.20
CA SER A 87 -13.94 4.84 1.09
C SER A 87 -13.04 4.40 2.24
N SER A 88 -12.55 3.16 2.23
CA SER A 88 -11.62 2.66 3.24
C SER A 88 -10.27 3.42 3.20
N GLY A 89 -9.79 3.77 2.00
CA GLY A 89 -8.58 4.58 1.85
C GLY A 89 -8.77 6.05 2.22
N LEU A 90 -9.92 6.65 1.91
CA LEU A 90 -10.27 8.01 2.32
C LEU A 90 -10.42 8.12 3.85
N ALA A 91 -10.95 7.09 4.52
CA ALA A 91 -11.00 7.06 5.98
C ALA A 91 -9.60 7.10 6.62
N ILE A 92 -8.62 6.42 6.03
CA ILE A 92 -7.21 6.49 6.47
C ILE A 92 -6.67 7.90 6.28
N TYR A 93 -6.93 8.52 5.12
CA TYR A 93 -6.50 9.88 4.81
C TYR A 93 -7.08 10.91 5.80
N ASP A 94 -8.36 10.83 6.10
CA ASP A 94 -9.02 11.72 7.04
C ASP A 94 -8.48 11.54 8.46
N ALA A 95 -8.25 10.29 8.89
CA ALA A 95 -7.64 10.00 10.19
C ALA A 95 -6.22 10.59 10.32
N ILE A 96 -5.41 10.50 9.26
CA ILE A 96 -4.08 11.14 9.21
C ILE A 96 -4.23 12.65 9.35
N THR A 97 -5.13 13.25 8.57
CA THR A 97 -5.37 14.70 8.55
C THR A 97 -5.81 15.24 9.91
N ILE A 98 -6.76 14.55 10.56
CA ILE A 98 -7.27 14.92 11.90
C ILE A 98 -6.21 14.74 12.98
N SER A 99 -5.39 13.68 12.88
CA SER A 99 -4.37 13.36 13.88
C SER A 99 -3.23 14.40 13.95
N LYS A 100 -3.01 15.19 12.89
CA LYS A 100 -1.91 16.16 12.75
C LYS A 100 -0.51 15.57 12.96
N LEU A 101 -0.37 14.25 12.82
CA LEU A 101 0.89 13.54 13.00
C LEU A 101 1.80 13.77 11.80
N THR A 102 3.12 13.86 12.04
CA THR A 102 4.09 13.86 10.94
C THR A 102 4.18 12.45 10.35
N LEU A 103 4.04 12.35 9.03
CA LEU A 103 3.95 11.07 8.33
C LEU A 103 5.10 10.91 7.32
N ASN A 104 5.90 9.87 7.50
CA ASN A 104 6.85 9.41 6.49
C ASN A 104 6.22 8.23 5.74
N THR A 105 6.02 8.36 4.43
CA THR A 105 5.46 7.27 3.60
C THR A 105 6.57 6.53 2.85
N TYR A 106 6.48 5.21 2.78
CA TYR A 106 7.48 4.36 2.14
C TYR A 106 6.81 3.39 1.18
N SER A 107 7.11 3.50 -0.11
CA SER A 107 6.68 2.52 -1.11
C SER A 107 7.67 1.36 -1.20
N ILE A 108 7.20 0.15 -0.90
CA ILE A 108 7.91 -1.13 -1.09
C ILE A 108 7.06 -2.06 -1.95
N GLY A 109 7.65 -2.72 -2.94
CA GLY A 109 6.90 -3.63 -3.82
C GLY A 109 5.99 -2.85 -4.76
N ILE A 110 4.69 -2.77 -4.45
CA ILE A 110 3.72 -2.00 -5.25
C ILE A 110 2.96 -0.99 -4.39
N SER A 111 2.72 0.20 -4.93
CA SER A 111 1.78 1.19 -4.38
C SER A 111 0.90 1.66 -5.54
N ALA A 112 -0.25 1.01 -5.72
CA ALA A 112 -1.14 1.25 -6.86
C ALA A 112 -2.51 1.76 -6.41
N SER A 113 -3.21 2.48 -7.29
CA SER A 113 -4.58 2.95 -7.04
C SER A 113 -4.65 3.75 -5.73
N ILE A 114 -5.60 3.46 -4.84
CA ILE A 114 -5.73 4.10 -3.53
C ILE A 114 -4.48 3.89 -2.64
N GLY A 115 -3.68 2.84 -2.87
CA GLY A 115 -2.37 2.66 -2.24
C GLY A 115 -1.32 3.66 -2.73
N CYS A 116 -1.35 4.06 -4.01
CA CYS A 116 -0.55 5.17 -4.51
C CYS A 116 -1.01 6.50 -3.92
N PHE A 117 -2.32 6.70 -3.80
CA PHE A 117 -2.87 7.89 -3.15
C PHE A 117 -2.33 8.01 -1.71
N LEU A 118 -2.39 6.94 -0.92
CA LEU A 118 -1.82 6.90 0.44
C LEU A 118 -0.30 7.11 0.50
N LEU A 119 0.43 6.88 -0.59
CA LEU A 119 1.85 7.23 -0.68
C LEU A 119 2.03 8.75 -0.82
N CYS A 120 1.18 9.40 -1.63
CA CYS A 120 1.23 10.84 -1.90
C CYS A 120 0.98 11.71 -0.66
N ILE A 121 0.20 11.22 0.31
CA ILE A 121 -0.26 11.99 1.49
C ILE A 121 0.79 12.10 2.59
N GLY A 122 1.97 11.49 2.41
CA GLY A 122 3.09 11.69 3.33
C GLY A 122 3.44 13.17 3.45
N SER A 123 3.96 13.57 4.62
CA SER A 123 4.33 14.96 4.86
C SER A 123 5.34 15.46 3.81
N PRO A 124 5.35 16.77 3.48
CA PRO A 124 6.26 17.30 2.47
C PRO A 124 7.73 16.90 2.72
N ASN A 125 8.44 16.50 1.67
CA ASN A 125 9.83 16.02 1.71
C ASN A 125 10.06 14.70 2.49
N ARG A 126 8.98 13.97 2.82
CA ARG A 126 8.99 12.73 3.62
C ARG A 126 8.28 11.56 2.94
N ARG A 127 8.17 11.62 1.61
CA ARG A 127 7.61 10.53 0.78
C ARG A 127 8.76 9.78 0.10
N PHE A 128 8.85 8.49 0.35
CA PHE A 128 9.99 7.67 -0.02
C PHE A 128 9.59 6.48 -0.88
N SER A 129 10.47 6.05 -1.78
CA SER A 129 10.31 4.79 -2.50
C SER A 129 11.63 4.02 -2.57
N PHE A 130 11.55 2.69 -2.54
CA PHE A 130 12.69 1.83 -2.82
C PHE A 130 12.90 1.65 -4.33
N PRO A 131 14.13 1.37 -4.81
CA PRO A 131 14.47 1.41 -6.24
C PRO A 131 13.69 0.41 -7.11
N ASN A 132 13.20 -0.69 -6.52
CA ASN A 132 12.48 -1.74 -7.24
C ASN A 132 10.96 -1.57 -7.21
N SER A 133 10.45 -0.63 -6.41
CA SER A 133 9.01 -0.45 -6.23
C SER A 133 8.34 -0.01 -7.53
N ARG A 134 7.06 -0.36 -7.70
CA ARG A 134 6.19 0.18 -8.74
C ARG A 134 5.08 0.98 -8.13
N ILE A 135 4.81 2.11 -8.77
CA ILE A 135 3.77 3.04 -8.37
C ILE A 135 2.79 3.10 -9.54
N MET A 136 1.49 3.10 -9.29
CA MET A 136 0.49 3.15 -10.36
C MET A 136 -0.67 4.04 -9.95
N ILE A 137 -1.09 4.90 -10.86
CA ILE A 137 -2.34 5.65 -10.75
C ILE A 137 -3.28 5.22 -11.88
N HIS A 138 -4.56 5.27 -11.57
CA HIS A 138 -5.66 5.05 -12.50
C HIS A 138 -6.93 5.65 -11.86
N GLN A 139 -7.97 5.82 -12.66
CA GLN A 139 -9.26 6.28 -12.20
C GLN A 139 -9.93 5.22 -11.31
N PRO A 140 -10.83 5.63 -10.40
CA PRO A 140 -11.76 4.73 -9.75
C PRO A 140 -12.45 3.79 -10.74
N PHE A 141 -12.53 2.51 -10.38
CA PHE A 141 -13.31 1.52 -11.10
C PHE A 141 -14.29 0.85 -10.14
N GLY A 142 -15.51 0.61 -10.60
CA GLY A 142 -16.56 -0.07 -9.85
C GLY A 142 -17.60 -0.69 -10.78
N GLY A 143 -18.16 -1.83 -10.40
CA GLY A 143 -19.28 -2.43 -11.10
C GLY A 143 -20.59 -1.82 -10.61
N ILE A 144 -21.42 -1.37 -11.55
CA ILE A 144 -22.74 -0.79 -11.27
C ILE A 144 -23.81 -1.78 -11.76
N GLN A 145 -24.79 -2.09 -10.91
CA GLN A 145 -25.95 -2.93 -11.26
C GLN A 145 -27.20 -2.39 -10.57
N GLY A 146 -28.37 -2.59 -11.17
CA GLY A 146 -29.66 -2.19 -10.60
C GLY A 146 -30.63 -1.64 -11.64
N THR A 147 -31.67 -0.96 -11.18
CA THR A 147 -32.60 -0.24 -12.04
C THR A 147 -31.91 0.97 -12.72
N PRO A 148 -32.50 1.57 -13.77
CA PRO A 148 -31.91 2.77 -14.40
C PRO A 148 -31.61 3.90 -13.40
N ILE A 149 -32.45 4.07 -12.39
CA ILE A 149 -32.26 5.08 -11.33
C ILE A 149 -31.05 4.71 -10.45
N ASP A 150 -30.92 3.44 -10.06
CA ASP A 150 -29.77 2.97 -9.28
C ASP A 150 -28.45 3.17 -10.05
N ILE A 151 -28.48 2.87 -11.36
CA ILE A 151 -27.33 3.07 -12.24
C ILE A 151 -26.95 4.55 -12.31
N GLU A 152 -27.93 5.44 -12.47
CA GLU A 152 -27.70 6.89 -12.51
C GLU A 152 -27.07 7.40 -11.20
N ILE A 153 -27.60 6.99 -10.05
CA ILE A 153 -27.09 7.40 -8.72
C ILE A 153 -25.66 6.91 -8.52
N GLN A 154 -25.39 5.62 -8.77
CA GLN A 154 -24.06 5.04 -8.58
C GLN A 154 -23.03 5.63 -9.57
N THR A 155 -23.45 5.94 -10.80
CA THR A 155 -22.57 6.59 -11.78
C THR A 155 -22.17 7.99 -11.31
N LYS A 156 -23.13 8.78 -10.81
CA LYS A 156 -22.86 10.11 -10.24
C LYS A 156 -21.88 10.03 -9.08
N GLU A 157 -22.07 9.06 -8.17
CA GLU A 157 -21.15 8.86 -7.04
C GLU A 157 -19.73 8.52 -7.51
N LEU A 158 -19.56 7.63 -8.48
CA LEU A 158 -18.24 7.31 -9.04
C LEU A 158 -17.55 8.52 -9.69
N ILE A 159 -18.31 9.37 -10.39
CA ILE A 159 -17.78 10.62 -10.97
C ILE A 159 -17.31 11.58 -9.86
N ILE A 160 -18.06 11.69 -8.77
CA ILE A 160 -17.69 12.51 -7.61
C ILE A 160 -16.41 11.96 -6.96
N GLN A 161 -16.34 10.66 -6.72
CA GLN A 161 -15.15 10.01 -6.14
C GLN A 161 -13.91 10.18 -7.02
N ARG A 162 -14.05 10.03 -8.35
CA ARG A 162 -12.98 10.31 -9.31
C ARG A 162 -12.49 11.75 -9.20
N SER A 163 -13.42 12.71 -9.21
CA SER A 163 -13.10 14.14 -9.15
C SER A 163 -12.38 14.49 -7.85
N ASN A 164 -12.87 13.97 -6.71
CA ASN A 164 -12.27 14.19 -5.40
C ASN A 164 -10.84 13.60 -5.33
N LEU A 165 -10.65 12.36 -5.74
CA LEU A 165 -9.32 11.74 -5.73
C LEU A 165 -8.33 12.47 -6.65
N ASN A 166 -8.77 12.85 -7.85
CA ASN A 166 -7.92 13.60 -8.78
C ASN A 166 -7.51 14.96 -8.18
N TYR A 167 -8.43 15.66 -7.53
CA TYR A 167 -8.14 16.90 -6.81
C TYR A 167 -7.11 16.68 -5.70
N LEU A 168 -7.30 15.68 -4.83
CA LEU A 168 -6.37 15.43 -3.73
C LEU A 168 -4.98 15.00 -4.23
N ILE A 169 -4.90 14.16 -5.28
CA ILE A 169 -3.63 13.80 -5.91
C ILE A 169 -2.95 15.04 -6.50
N ALA A 170 -3.69 15.93 -7.16
CA ALA A 170 -3.15 17.18 -7.70
C ALA A 170 -2.53 18.03 -6.57
N CYS A 171 -3.25 18.21 -5.46
CA CYS A 171 -2.76 18.93 -4.28
C CYS A 171 -1.46 18.34 -3.72
N HIS A 172 -1.38 17.02 -3.57
CA HIS A 172 -0.20 16.37 -2.99
C HIS A 172 0.97 16.25 -3.96
N THR A 173 0.74 16.21 -5.26
CA THR A 173 1.82 16.06 -6.27
C THR A 173 2.26 17.38 -6.89
N ASN A 174 1.56 18.47 -6.59
CA ASN A 174 1.79 19.79 -7.19
C ASN A 174 1.68 19.77 -8.73
N ASN A 175 0.76 18.97 -9.26
CA ASN A 175 0.37 18.96 -10.67
C ASN A 175 -0.98 19.67 -10.83
N SER A 176 -1.30 20.10 -12.05
CA SER A 176 -2.64 20.61 -12.35
C SER A 176 -3.67 19.47 -12.34
N ILE A 177 -4.94 19.81 -12.06
CA ILE A 177 -6.03 18.83 -12.04
C ILE A 177 -6.19 18.18 -13.42
N GLU A 178 -6.10 18.98 -14.50
CA GLU A 178 -6.24 18.50 -15.88
C GLU A 178 -5.17 17.47 -16.24
N LYS A 179 -3.95 17.65 -15.72
CA LYS A 179 -2.88 16.69 -15.91
C LYS A 179 -3.17 15.39 -15.17
N ILE A 180 -3.64 15.46 -13.92
CA ILE A 180 -3.99 14.27 -13.14
C ILE A 180 -5.14 13.52 -13.81
N GLU A 181 -6.21 14.19 -14.23
CA GLU A 181 -7.34 13.57 -14.92
C GLU A 181 -6.90 12.80 -16.17
N LYS A 182 -6.08 13.41 -17.02
CA LYS A 182 -5.56 12.76 -18.22
C LYS A 182 -4.68 11.55 -17.89
N ASP A 183 -3.85 11.68 -16.87
CA ASP A 183 -2.90 10.64 -16.48
C ASP A 183 -3.53 9.49 -15.68
N THR A 184 -4.75 9.67 -15.15
CA THR A 184 -5.52 8.62 -14.46
C THR A 184 -6.57 7.96 -15.35
N ASP A 185 -6.89 8.48 -16.54
CA ASP A 185 -7.87 7.85 -17.45
C ASP A 185 -7.55 6.37 -17.76
N PHE A 186 -6.27 6.02 -17.81
CA PHE A 186 -5.78 4.65 -17.95
C PHE A 186 -4.80 4.30 -16.83
N GLU A 187 -4.46 3.01 -16.73
CA GLU A 187 -3.37 2.57 -15.85
C GLU A 187 -2.04 3.20 -16.28
N LYS A 188 -1.48 4.04 -15.41
CA LYS A 188 -0.18 4.65 -15.61
C LYS A 188 0.78 4.18 -14.53
N TYR A 189 1.75 3.37 -14.94
CA TYR A 189 2.79 2.86 -14.05
C TYR A 189 4.04 3.73 -14.08
N PHE A 190 4.62 3.94 -12.90
CA PHE A 190 5.85 4.68 -12.67
C PHE A 190 6.92 3.74 -12.08
N THR A 191 8.14 3.93 -12.52
CA THR A 191 9.36 3.63 -11.77
C THR A 191 9.53 4.66 -10.65
N PRO A 192 10.36 4.39 -9.62
CA PRO A 192 10.62 5.36 -8.56
C PRO A 192 11.19 6.70 -9.08
N HIS A 193 12.02 6.66 -10.12
CA HIS A 193 12.53 7.87 -10.77
C HIS A 193 11.45 8.68 -11.48
N GLU A 194 10.51 8.02 -12.15
CA GLU A 194 9.36 8.70 -12.77
C GLU A 194 8.43 9.27 -11.70
N ALA A 195 8.14 8.52 -10.63
CA ALA A 195 7.31 8.97 -9.52
C ALA A 195 7.91 10.18 -8.79
N LEU A 196 9.24 10.23 -8.66
CA LEU A 196 9.98 11.38 -8.12
C LEU A 196 9.78 12.62 -9.00
N ARG A 197 9.99 12.49 -10.32
CA ARG A 197 9.77 13.59 -11.27
C ARG A 197 8.31 14.02 -11.34
N TYR A 198 7.39 13.09 -11.13
CA TYR A 198 5.96 13.35 -11.13
C TYR A 198 5.48 14.06 -9.86
N GLY A 199 6.26 13.99 -8.76
CA GLY A 199 5.90 14.58 -7.47
C GLY A 199 5.09 13.65 -6.55
N ILE A 200 5.00 12.34 -6.85
CA ILE A 200 4.36 11.34 -5.97
C ILE A 200 5.23 11.05 -4.74
N ILE A 201 6.55 11.04 -4.94
CA ILE A 201 7.54 10.85 -3.87
C ILE A 201 8.56 11.98 -3.89
N ASP A 202 9.30 12.13 -2.79
CA ASP A 202 10.34 13.14 -2.63
C ASP A 202 11.75 12.55 -2.74
N LYS A 203 11.94 11.28 -2.36
CA LYS A 203 13.28 10.65 -2.31
C LYS A 203 13.24 9.16 -2.65
N ILE A 204 14.28 8.71 -3.35
CA ILE A 204 14.53 7.28 -3.58
C ILE A 204 15.57 6.80 -2.57
N LEU A 205 15.24 5.74 -1.84
CA LEU A 205 16.12 5.17 -0.82
C LEU A 205 17.14 4.23 -1.47
N ILE A 206 18.34 4.76 -1.72
CA ILE A 206 19.48 3.97 -2.21
C ILE A 206 20.39 3.67 -1.01
N LYS A 207 20.87 2.41 -0.90
CA LYS A 207 21.84 2.03 0.12
C LYS A 207 23.10 2.90 -0.05
N LYS A 208 23.41 3.77 0.91
CA LYS A 208 24.71 4.45 0.97
C LYS A 208 25.76 3.37 1.28
N ASN A 209 26.45 2.89 0.26
CA ASN A 209 27.73 2.22 0.46
C ASN A 209 28.70 3.28 1.00
N LYS A 210 28.77 3.43 2.32
CA LYS A 210 29.98 4.01 2.93
C LYS A 210 31.12 3.10 2.49
N THR A 211 32.00 3.67 1.66
CA THR A 211 33.14 3.06 0.94
C THR A 211 32.86 2.61 -0.50
N ILE A 212 32.80 3.59 -1.43
CA ILE A 212 33.37 3.39 -2.77
C ILE A 212 34.39 4.51 -2.96
N LYS A 213 35.60 4.31 -2.42
CA LYS A 213 36.77 5.10 -2.82
C LYS A 213 37.14 4.64 -4.24
N LYS A 214 37.13 5.57 -5.19
CA LYS A 214 37.59 5.44 -6.59
C LYS A 214 37.05 4.22 -7.34
N LEU A 215 35.96 4.42 -8.09
CA LEU A 215 35.75 3.72 -9.36
C LEU A 215 35.05 4.71 -10.30
N ASN A 216 35.79 5.17 -11.32
CA ASN A 216 35.31 6.00 -12.42
C ASN A 216 34.42 5.18 -13.37
N CYS A 217 33.37 4.54 -12.86
CA CYS A 217 32.42 3.78 -13.65
C CYS A 217 31.03 3.62 -12.99
N ILE A 218 30.65 4.54 -12.10
CA ILE A 218 29.33 4.51 -11.42
C ILE A 218 28.16 4.95 -12.34
N ASP A 219 28.43 5.26 -13.60
CA ASP A 219 27.37 5.36 -14.63
C ASP A 219 26.74 3.99 -14.99
N SER A 220 27.29 2.87 -14.52
CA SER A 220 26.81 1.51 -14.84
C SER A 220 25.80 0.91 -13.85
N LEU A 221 25.23 1.70 -12.93
CA LEU A 221 24.10 1.26 -12.08
C LEU A 221 22.77 1.91 -12.48
N TYR A 222 22.72 2.51 -13.67
CA TYR A 222 21.47 2.81 -14.35
C TYR A 222 20.99 1.55 -15.09
N TYR A 223 20.13 0.75 -14.45
CA TYR A 223 19.42 -0.36 -15.08
C TYR A 223 17.97 0.08 -15.36
N PRO A 224 17.68 0.74 -16.49
CA PRO A 224 16.31 1.04 -16.85
C PRO A 224 15.59 -0.28 -17.14
N LYS A 225 14.36 -0.44 -16.63
CA LYS A 225 13.45 -1.56 -16.95
C LYS A 225 13.26 -1.81 -18.46
N ALA A 226 13.72 -0.90 -19.31
CA ALA A 226 13.79 -1.07 -20.74
C ALA A 226 14.54 -2.35 -21.18
N GLU A 227 15.55 -2.83 -20.45
CA GLU A 227 16.36 -3.96 -20.95
C GLU A 227 15.67 -5.34 -20.83
N ASN A 228 14.64 -5.47 -19.98
CA ASN A 228 13.90 -6.73 -19.76
C ASN A 228 12.49 -6.74 -20.35
N ILE A 229 12.12 -5.70 -21.10
CA ILE A 229 10.87 -5.66 -21.85
C ILE A 229 11.23 -5.94 -23.32
N ASN A 230 10.62 -6.98 -23.89
CA ASN A 230 10.79 -7.32 -25.31
C ASN A 230 10.08 -6.27 -26.18
N TRP A 231 10.74 -5.12 -26.39
CA TRP A 231 10.24 -3.96 -27.14
C TRP A 231 9.68 -4.26 -28.54
N PRO A 232 10.24 -5.21 -29.33
CA PRO A 232 9.68 -5.59 -30.62
C PRO A 232 8.25 -6.12 -30.55
N SER A 233 7.89 -6.84 -29.47
CA SER A 233 6.56 -7.43 -29.29
C SER A 233 5.48 -6.38 -29.04
N ILE A 234 5.85 -5.28 -28.40
CA ILE A 234 4.93 -4.19 -28.03
C ILE A 234 4.64 -3.28 -29.23
N LYS A 235 5.59 -3.12 -30.16
CA LYS A 235 5.40 -2.33 -31.40
C LYS A 235 4.34 -2.91 -32.35
N LYS A 236 4.01 -4.21 -32.26
CA LYS A 236 2.97 -4.83 -33.11
C LYS A 236 1.54 -4.54 -32.66
N ILE A 237 1.32 -4.16 -31.39
CA ILE A 237 -0.02 -3.85 -30.87
C ILE A 237 -0.43 -2.40 -31.24
N SER A 238 0.53 -1.56 -31.63
CA SER A 238 0.29 -0.15 -31.97
C SER A 238 0.10 0.12 -33.48
N GLN A 239 -0.20 -0.89 -34.30
CA GLN A 239 -0.45 -0.72 -35.75
C GLN A 239 -1.74 -1.40 -36.27
N THR A 240 -2.69 -1.71 -35.38
CA THR A 240 -4.08 -2.09 -35.72
C THR A 240 -5.03 -1.25 -34.90
#